data_AF-A0A935RGI7-F1
#
_entry.id   AF-A0A935RGI7-F1
#
_cell.length_a   1.000
_cell.length_b   1.000
_cell.length_c   1.000
_cell.angle_alpha   90.00
_cell.angle_beta   90.00
_cell.angle_gamma   90.00
#
_symmetry.space_group_name_H-M   'P 1'
#
loop_
_entity.id
_entity.type
_entity.pdbx_description
1 polymer ?
#
loop_
_entity_poly.entity_id
_entity_poly.type
_entity_poly.pdbx_seq_one_letter_code
_entity_poly.pdbx_strand_id
1 'polypeptide(L)'
;MLVWQQANVFMNGCIIADNYATGSNAVHVRHPGSSLTIDNCQFLRNAAAIHSGALSASMGASLYVSDSKFIENHAPGHGAMNVQSAHAEVTGCLFLRNDGGLVGALALEMSNGFVTGNTFHANSGSSGTVRLYDYTLFSRTS
;
A
#
# COMPACT_ATOMS: atom_id res chain seq x y z
N MET A 1 4.96 -5.84 -10.82
CA MET A 1 4.98 -4.74 -11.82
C MET A 1 5.80 -3.59 -11.26
N LEU A 2 6.73 -3.04 -12.05
CA LEU A 2 7.60 -1.93 -11.63
C LEU A 2 7.38 -0.73 -12.56
N VAL A 3 7.04 0.43 -12.01
CA VAL A 3 6.81 1.67 -12.76
C VAL A 3 8.08 2.52 -12.73
N TRP A 4 8.68 2.79 -13.89
CA TRP A 4 9.92 3.56 -14.04
C TRP A 4 9.71 4.87 -14.80
N GLN A 5 10.43 5.91 -14.36
CA GLN A 5 10.69 7.19 -15.01
C GLN A 5 9.48 7.90 -15.64
N GLN A 6 8.87 8.82 -14.87
CA GLN A 6 7.80 9.73 -15.36
C GLN A 6 6.62 9.00 -16.00
N ALA A 7 6.37 7.77 -15.57
CA ALA A 7 5.27 6.97 -16.06
C ALA A 7 4.04 7.18 -15.17
N ASN A 8 2.91 7.37 -15.83
CA ASN A 8 1.58 7.39 -15.21
C ASN A 8 0.91 6.07 -15.55
N VAL A 9 0.71 5.24 -14.55
CA VAL A 9 0.06 3.94 -14.73
C VAL A 9 -1.31 3.97 -14.08
N PHE A 10 -2.31 3.49 -14.82
CA PHE A 10 -3.68 3.34 -14.34
C PHE A 10 -4.03 1.85 -14.29
N MET A 11 -4.45 1.37 -13.14
CA MET A 11 -4.97 0.02 -12.93
C MET A 11 -6.44 0.12 -12.50
N ASN A 12 -7.33 -0.52 -13.24
CA ASN A 12 -8.76 -0.53 -12.96
C ASN A 12 -9.35 -1.92 -13.12
N GLY A 13 -10.09 -2.40 -12.12
CA GLY A 13 -10.71 -3.73 -12.17
C GLY A 13 -9.72 -4.90 -12.17
N CYS A 14 -8.46 -4.65 -11.81
CA CYS A 14 -7.40 -5.64 -11.88
C CYS A 14 -7.39 -6.55 -10.64
N ILE A 15 -6.98 -7.81 -10.83
CA ILE A 15 -6.66 -8.74 -9.74
C ILE A 15 -5.17 -9.04 -9.78
N ILE A 16 -4.48 -8.70 -8.69
CA ILE A 16 -3.07 -8.99 -8.44
C ILE A 16 -3.04 -10.00 -7.30
N ALA A 17 -2.83 -11.28 -7.62
CA ALA A 17 -2.95 -12.35 -6.64
C ALA A 17 -1.75 -13.30 -6.66
N ASP A 18 -1.45 -13.87 -5.48
CA ASP A 18 -0.51 -14.98 -5.30
C ASP A 18 0.91 -14.68 -5.83
N ASN A 19 1.33 -13.41 -5.78
CA ASN A 19 2.68 -13.02 -6.18
C ASN A 19 3.64 -13.13 -4.99
N TYR A 20 4.83 -13.66 -5.23
CA TYR A 20 5.92 -13.69 -4.25
C TYR A 20 7.11 -12.89 -4.77
N ALA A 21 7.53 -11.85 -4.03
CA ALA A 21 8.71 -11.06 -4.34
C ALA A 21 9.84 -11.33 -3.33
N THR A 22 11.03 -11.69 -3.83
CA THR A 22 12.22 -11.91 -2.99
C THR A 22 12.83 -10.62 -2.43
N GLY A 23 12.48 -9.46 -3.00
CA GLY A 23 13.01 -8.15 -2.57
C GLY A 23 11.89 -7.18 -2.16
N SER A 24 11.12 -6.71 -3.13
CA SER A 24 10.27 -5.52 -2.97
C SER A 24 8.83 -5.87 -2.54
N ASN A 25 7.97 -6.15 -3.52
CA ASN A 25 6.51 -6.20 -3.41
C ASN A 25 5.92 -6.65 -4.76
N ALA A 26 4.61 -6.93 -4.83
CA ALA A 26 3.93 -7.24 -6.09
C ALA A 26 3.89 -6.03 -7.05
N VAL A 27 3.72 -4.81 -6.53
CA VAL A 27 3.71 -3.57 -7.31
C VAL A 27 4.55 -2.50 -6.63
N HIS A 28 5.42 -1.83 -7.39
CA HIS A 28 6.26 -0.73 -6.90
C HIS A 28 6.22 0.45 -7.87
N VAL A 29 5.92 1.63 -7.35
CA VAL A 29 6.13 2.92 -8.03
C VAL A 29 7.24 3.71 -7.35
N ARG A 30 8.14 4.29 -8.14
CA ARG A 30 9.25 5.10 -7.63
C ARG A 30 9.66 6.21 -8.59
N HIS A 31 10.38 7.19 -8.03
CA HIS A 31 10.90 8.41 -8.65
C HIS A 31 9.92 9.59 -8.70
N PRO A 32 10.46 10.82 -8.64
CA PRO A 32 9.66 12.03 -8.84
C PRO A 32 9.02 12.05 -10.23
N GLY A 33 7.73 12.39 -10.29
CA GLY A 33 6.96 12.45 -11.53
C GLY A 33 6.38 11.11 -12.00
N SER A 34 6.68 10.00 -11.32
CA SER A 34 5.96 8.73 -11.52
C SER A 34 4.67 8.75 -10.70
N SER A 35 3.57 8.32 -11.31
CA SER A 35 2.30 8.15 -10.61
C SER A 35 1.68 6.78 -10.87
N LEU A 36 1.00 6.26 -9.84
CA LEU A 36 0.21 5.07 -9.95
C LEU A 36 -1.18 5.33 -9.39
N THR A 37 -2.19 5.13 -10.22
CA THR A 37 -3.59 5.18 -9.83
C THR A 37 -4.18 3.78 -9.88
N ILE A 38 -4.79 3.36 -8.78
CA ILE A 38 -5.39 2.06 -8.56
C ILE A 38 -6.84 2.29 -8.17
N ASP A 39 -7.75 1.75 -8.97
CA ASP A 39 -9.18 1.90 -8.73
C ASP A 39 -9.89 0.55 -8.87
N ASN A 40 -10.77 0.23 -7.92
CA ASN A 40 -11.56 -1.01 -7.96
C ASN A 40 -10.72 -2.29 -8.21
N CYS A 41 -9.54 -2.39 -7.58
CA CYS A 41 -8.61 -3.50 -7.76
C CYS A 41 -8.57 -4.42 -6.53
N GLN A 42 -8.02 -5.63 -6.72
CA GLN A 42 -7.82 -6.60 -5.63
C GLN A 42 -6.37 -7.08 -5.56
N PHE A 43 -5.75 -6.93 -4.39
CA PHE A 43 -4.44 -7.46 -4.03
C PHE A 43 -4.63 -8.60 -3.04
N LEU A 44 -4.48 -9.84 -3.51
CA LEU A 44 -4.84 -11.04 -2.76
C LEU A 44 -3.61 -11.92 -2.51
N ARG A 45 -3.32 -12.26 -1.25
CA ARG A 45 -2.27 -13.23 -0.89
C ARG A 45 -0.91 -12.95 -1.53
N ASN A 46 -0.57 -11.67 -1.71
CA ASN A 46 0.76 -11.31 -2.17
C ASN A 46 1.73 -11.29 -1.00
N ALA A 47 2.94 -11.80 -1.23
CA ALA A 47 3.95 -11.90 -0.21
C ALA A 47 5.29 -11.31 -0.68
N ALA A 48 6.03 -10.73 0.26
CA ALA A 48 7.40 -10.31 0.03
C ALA A 48 8.33 -10.74 1.16
N ALA A 49 9.59 -11.01 0.84
CA ALA A 49 10.57 -11.45 1.83
C ALA A 49 11.06 -10.32 2.75
N ILE A 50 10.90 -9.06 2.36
CA ILE A 50 11.48 -7.93 3.11
C ILE A 50 10.49 -6.77 3.29
N HIS A 51 10.09 -6.09 2.22
CA HIS A 51 9.47 -4.76 2.35
C HIS A 51 7.96 -4.76 2.58
N SER A 52 7.16 -5.02 1.54
CA SER A 52 5.69 -5.01 1.67
C SER A 52 5.02 -6.12 0.87
N GLY A 53 3.93 -6.68 1.37
CA GLY A 53 3.29 -7.83 0.74
C GLY A 53 2.71 -7.53 -0.63
N ALA A 54 2.12 -6.33 -0.83
CA ALA A 54 1.43 -5.99 -2.07
C ALA A 54 2.02 -4.79 -2.81
N LEU A 55 2.04 -3.62 -2.19
CA LEU A 55 2.23 -2.35 -2.88
C LEU A 55 3.25 -1.48 -2.16
N SER A 56 4.10 -0.77 -2.91
CA SER A 56 4.84 0.35 -2.34
C SER A 56 5.01 1.54 -3.26
N ALA A 57 5.14 2.72 -2.66
CA ALA A 57 5.50 3.97 -3.32
C ALA A 57 6.67 4.64 -2.60
N SER A 58 7.67 5.12 -3.34
CA SER A 58 8.80 5.82 -2.73
C SER A 58 9.48 6.86 -3.62
N MET A 59 10.41 7.63 -3.03
CA MET A 59 11.28 8.57 -3.74
C MET A 59 10.51 9.66 -4.52
N GLY A 60 9.53 10.31 -3.90
CA GLY A 60 8.76 11.41 -4.49
C GLY A 60 7.71 10.98 -5.52
N ALA A 61 7.39 9.69 -5.60
CA ALA A 61 6.27 9.20 -6.39
C ALA A 61 4.91 9.60 -5.80
N SER A 62 3.87 9.57 -6.64
CA SER A 62 2.48 9.74 -6.20
C SER A 62 1.68 8.45 -6.34
N LEU A 63 0.91 8.11 -5.31
CA LEU A 63 0.06 6.93 -5.27
C LEU A 63 -1.39 7.30 -4.95
N TYR A 64 -2.31 6.91 -5.82
CA TYR A 64 -3.75 7.13 -5.62
C TYR A 64 -4.44 5.77 -5.59
N VAL A 65 -5.11 5.44 -4.49
CA VAL A 65 -5.78 4.14 -4.32
C VAL A 65 -7.21 4.37 -3.84
N SER A 66 -8.19 3.96 -4.66
CA SER A 66 -9.61 4.05 -4.37
C SER A 66 -10.31 2.71 -4.52
N ASP A 67 -11.34 2.47 -3.70
CA ASP A 67 -12.32 1.40 -3.83
C ASP A 67 -11.72 -0.01 -4.01
N SER A 68 -10.54 -0.24 -3.44
CA SER A 68 -9.72 -1.42 -3.67
C SER A 68 -9.60 -2.30 -2.43
N LYS A 69 -9.22 -3.56 -2.63
CA LYS A 69 -9.12 -4.56 -1.56
C LYS A 69 -7.70 -5.10 -1.44
N PHE A 70 -7.16 -5.10 -0.23
CA PHE A 70 -5.90 -5.74 0.15
C PHE A 70 -6.21 -6.85 1.15
N ILE A 71 -6.11 -8.10 0.72
CA ILE A 71 -6.55 -9.26 1.50
C ILE A 71 -5.41 -10.26 1.64
N GLU A 72 -5.10 -10.65 2.88
CA GLU A 72 -4.16 -11.73 3.19
C GLU A 72 -2.74 -11.51 2.63
N ASN A 73 -2.32 -10.26 2.48
CA ASN A 73 -0.96 -9.96 2.05
C ASN A 73 0.01 -10.02 3.24
N HIS A 74 1.23 -10.48 2.97
CA HIS A 74 2.21 -10.76 4.03
C HIS A 74 3.63 -10.26 3.70
N ALA A 75 4.29 -9.60 4.65
CA ALA A 75 5.73 -9.39 4.57
C ALA A 75 6.34 -9.14 5.96
N PRO A 76 7.64 -9.44 6.18
CA PRO A 76 8.30 -9.10 7.45
C PRO A 76 8.27 -7.60 7.77
N GLY A 77 8.24 -6.72 6.76
CA GLY A 77 8.02 -5.29 6.93
C GLY A 77 6.53 -4.94 7.10
N HIS A 78 5.82 -4.80 5.98
CA HIS A 78 4.47 -4.23 5.94
C HIS A 78 3.50 -5.19 5.25
N GLY A 79 2.38 -5.51 5.89
CA GLY A 79 1.49 -6.57 5.40
C GLY A 79 0.96 -6.29 3.99
N ALA A 80 0.42 -5.10 3.73
CA ALA A 80 -0.09 -4.74 2.41
C ALA A 80 0.72 -3.63 1.74
N MET A 81 0.76 -2.44 2.34
CA MET A 81 1.21 -1.22 1.68
C MET A 81 2.23 -0.45 2.51
N ASN A 82 3.30 -0.02 1.86
CA ASN A 82 4.28 0.92 2.43
C ASN A 82 4.50 2.09 1.48
N VAL A 83 4.39 3.31 2.00
CA VAL A 83 4.68 4.54 1.28
C VAL A 83 5.74 5.29 2.06
N GLN A 84 6.87 5.59 1.41
CA GLN A 84 8.03 6.22 2.06
C GLN A 84 8.57 7.39 1.25
N SER A 85 8.65 8.57 1.86
CA SER A 85 9.12 9.81 1.19
C SER A 85 8.37 10.06 -0.12
N ALA A 86 7.05 9.89 -0.11
CA ALA A 86 6.18 9.96 -1.28
C ALA A 86 4.82 10.61 -0.93
N HIS A 87 3.95 10.75 -1.91
CA HIS A 87 2.57 11.19 -1.72
C HIS A 87 1.61 10.00 -1.86
N ALA A 88 0.64 9.87 -0.95
CA ALA A 88 -0.45 8.91 -1.16
C ALA A 88 -1.82 9.36 -0.67
N GLU A 89 -2.81 9.10 -1.51
CA GLU A 89 -4.23 9.23 -1.19
C GLU A 89 -4.86 7.85 -1.23
N VAL A 90 -5.41 7.40 -0.09
CA VAL A 90 -5.96 6.05 0.07
C VAL A 90 -7.38 6.18 0.61
N THR A 91 -8.36 5.81 -0.19
CA THR A 91 -9.78 6.02 0.14
C THR A 91 -10.66 4.83 -0.20
N GLY A 92 -11.73 4.62 0.58
CA GLY A 92 -12.74 3.60 0.27
C GLY A 92 -12.22 2.17 0.24
N CYS A 93 -11.00 1.90 0.73
CA CYS A 93 -10.34 0.61 0.59
C CYS A 93 -10.63 -0.31 1.79
N LEU A 94 -10.56 -1.61 1.51
CA LEU A 94 -10.59 -2.67 2.54
C LEU A 94 -9.18 -3.27 2.71
N PHE A 95 -8.67 -3.24 3.93
CA PHE A 95 -7.49 -3.98 4.36
C PHE A 95 -7.92 -5.10 5.32
N LEU A 96 -7.86 -6.35 4.87
CA LEU A 96 -8.35 -7.51 5.58
C LEU A 96 -7.26 -8.57 5.77
N ARG A 97 -7.02 -8.99 7.02
CA ARG A 97 -6.12 -10.11 7.34
C ARG A 97 -4.71 -9.96 6.76
N ASN A 98 -4.23 -8.73 6.59
CA ASN A 98 -2.84 -8.51 6.18
C ASN A 98 -1.93 -8.65 7.40
N ASP A 99 -0.74 -9.23 7.19
CA ASP A 99 0.19 -9.56 8.25
C ASP A 99 1.58 -9.00 7.93
N GLY A 100 1.96 -7.97 8.66
CA GLY A 100 3.26 -7.32 8.52
C GLY A 100 4.05 -7.45 9.79
N GLY A 101 5.29 -7.94 9.73
CA GLY A 101 6.11 -8.08 10.94
C GLY A 101 6.27 -6.75 11.70
N LEU A 102 6.36 -5.62 10.99
CA LEU A 102 6.32 -4.28 11.58
C LEU A 102 4.90 -3.68 11.57
N VAL A 103 4.27 -3.49 10.41
CA VAL A 103 2.96 -2.82 10.29
C VAL A 103 1.97 -3.71 9.55
N GLY A 104 0.82 -3.95 10.17
CA GLY A 104 -0.09 -4.99 9.67
C GLY A 104 -0.74 -4.72 8.33
N ALA A 105 -1.09 -3.46 8.02
CA ALA A 105 -1.74 -3.12 6.76
C ALA A 105 -0.99 -2.04 5.98
N LEU A 106 -0.95 -0.82 6.52
CA LEU A 106 -0.58 0.38 5.76
C LEU A 106 0.37 1.25 6.57
N ALA A 107 1.48 1.66 5.96
CA ALA A 107 2.34 2.70 6.49
C ALA A 107 2.52 3.87 5.52
N LEU A 108 2.47 5.09 6.07
CA LEU A 108 2.89 6.34 5.43
C LEU A 108 4.04 6.94 6.26
N GLU A 109 5.26 6.85 5.74
CA GLU A 109 6.48 7.25 6.42
C GLU A 109 7.14 8.43 5.70
N MET A 110 7.40 9.54 6.40
CA MET A 110 7.95 10.76 5.80
C MET A 110 7.19 11.19 4.53
N SER A 111 5.89 10.94 4.51
CA SER A 111 5.04 11.03 3.33
C SER A 111 3.88 11.97 3.60
N ASN A 112 3.31 12.55 2.56
CA ASN A 112 2.13 13.40 2.68
C ASN A 112 0.91 12.74 2.01
N GLY A 113 -0.28 13.31 2.26
CA GLY A 113 -1.55 12.81 1.73
C GLY A 113 -2.51 12.40 2.84
N PHE A 114 -3.44 11.50 2.54
CA PHE A 114 -4.52 11.15 3.45
C PHE A 114 -4.99 9.70 3.31
N VAL A 115 -5.48 9.16 4.43
CA VAL A 115 -6.05 7.81 4.54
C VAL A 115 -7.42 7.95 5.18
N THR A 116 -8.48 7.91 4.35
CA THR A 116 -9.85 8.24 4.79
C THR A 116 -10.87 7.24 4.28
N GLY A 117 -11.93 6.96 5.06
CA GLY A 117 -13.01 6.07 4.62
C GLY A 117 -12.57 4.62 4.32
N ASN A 118 -11.48 4.16 4.94
CA ASN A 118 -10.96 2.81 4.76
C ASN A 118 -11.35 1.89 5.92
N THR A 119 -11.61 0.63 5.62
CA THR A 119 -11.88 -0.41 6.62
C THR A 119 -10.62 -1.24 6.85
N PHE A 120 -10.18 -1.32 8.11
CA PHE A 120 -9.06 -2.17 8.54
C PHE A 120 -9.58 -3.26 9.48
N HIS A 121 -9.53 -4.52 9.04
CA HIS A 121 -10.05 -5.64 9.82
C HIS A 121 -9.05 -6.78 9.92
N ALA A 122 -8.83 -7.27 11.13
CA ALA A 122 -7.98 -8.43 11.44
C ALA A 122 -6.55 -8.36 10.88
N ASN A 123 -5.97 -7.16 10.75
CA ASN A 123 -4.56 -7.00 10.31
C ASN A 123 -3.61 -7.03 11.51
N SER A 124 -2.48 -7.70 11.35
CA SER A 124 -1.53 -8.01 12.42
C SER A 124 -0.16 -7.41 12.13
N GLY A 125 0.42 -6.70 13.10
CA GLY A 125 1.82 -6.28 13.05
C GLY A 125 2.31 -5.69 14.37
N SER A 126 3.60 -5.83 14.66
CA SER A 126 4.17 -5.49 15.98
C SER A 126 4.02 -4.02 16.36
N SER A 127 3.92 -3.12 15.38
CA SER A 127 3.68 -1.69 15.55
C SER A 127 2.22 -1.27 15.29
N GLY A 128 1.30 -2.22 15.17
CA GLY A 128 -0.13 -1.98 14.93
C GLY A 128 -0.54 -2.11 13.46
N THR A 129 -1.82 -1.84 13.21
CA THR A 129 -2.44 -2.03 11.88
C THR A 129 -2.07 -0.95 10.86
N VAL A 130 -2.06 0.32 11.29
CA VAL A 130 -1.74 1.47 10.44
C VAL A 130 -0.70 2.33 11.15
N ARG A 131 0.31 2.80 10.41
CA ARG A 131 1.34 3.70 10.92
C ARG A 131 1.47 4.93 10.04
N LEU A 132 1.32 6.12 10.63
CA LEU A 132 1.37 7.40 9.92
C LEU A 132 2.40 8.31 10.61
N TYR A 133 3.30 8.92 9.84
CA TYR A 133 4.28 9.87 10.35
C TYR A 133 4.13 11.23 9.68
N ASP A 134 3.68 12.21 10.46
CA ASP A 134 3.49 13.64 10.16
C ASP A 134 2.63 14.02 8.92
N TYR A 135 2.03 15.21 8.96
CA TYR A 135 1.20 15.88 7.93
C TYR A 135 0.06 15.08 7.27
N THR A 136 -0.32 13.92 7.81
CA THR A 136 -1.32 13.03 7.23
C THR A 136 -2.65 13.16 7.96
N LEU A 137 -3.70 13.53 7.23
CA LEU A 137 -5.08 13.53 7.74
C LEU A 137 -5.60 12.09 7.77
N PHE A 138 -5.90 11.62 8.97
CA PHE A 138 -6.54 10.31 9.19
C PHE A 138 -7.95 10.53 9.71
N SER A 139 -8.95 10.15 8.92
CA SER A 139 -10.34 10.08 9.38
C SER A 139 -10.83 8.64 9.30
N ARG A 140 -10.97 8.01 10.47
CA ARG A 140 -11.53 6.66 10.59
C ARG A 140 -13.05 6.76 10.49
N THR A 141 -13.66 5.97 9.62
CA THR A 141 -15.06 5.58 9.78
C THR A 141 -15.07 4.21 10.45
N SER A 142 -15.82 4.13 11.55
CA SER A 142 -16.01 2.97 12.43
C SER A 142 -16.43 1.71 11.70
#